data_AF-X6LRW1-F1
#
_entry.id   AF-X6LRW1-F1
#
_cell.length_a   1.000
_cell.length_b   1.000
_cell.length_c   1.000
_cell.angle_alpha   90.00
_cell.angle_beta   90.00
_cell.angle_gamma   90.00
#
_symmetry.space_group_name_H-M   'P 1'
#
loop_
_entity.id
_entity.type
_entity.pdbx_description
1 polymer ?
#
loop_
_entity_poly.entity_id
_entity_poly.type
_entity_poly.pdbx_seq_one_letter_code
_entity_poly.pdbx_strand_id
1 'polypeptide(L)'
;MFSNVENEEKKLENQKETISLSGCFPKEWVSLTNESEKVETLTCYLCNQIANNGMELCCDEHENVDQVYLVGEECLQKYLKLNNEKCPIEQHDYCEFSQNRIVRKLVSELLVICPRQFDLKKGQSNEETKSREEDNELNSNSISKSNCDFKGKIKDLKDHLDKSCNLIPIKQVISSKIVMSESIETLQNMIKDLQSQIQDSKLQIIENKKQIKKMKENENKQIEELNVNSFIFQMIFYLIFYKFKISKVLKKDQQIIGLTNDIQQLKTEMNDLKQQQNEKLTI
;
A
#
# COMPACT_ATOMS: atom_id res chain seq x y z
N MET A 1 21.42 -35.88 -22.84
CA MET A 1 21.45 -34.66 -23.66
C MET A 1 20.67 -33.59 -22.93
N PHE A 2 21.30 -32.42 -22.76
CA PHE A 2 20.95 -31.28 -21.88
C PHE A 2 21.10 -31.60 -20.37
N SER A 3 21.78 -30.82 -19.53
CA SER A 3 21.89 -29.35 -19.54
C SER A 3 23.15 -28.82 -18.81
N ASN A 4 23.69 -27.74 -19.38
CA ASN A 4 24.18 -26.50 -18.76
C ASN A 4 25.21 -26.55 -17.62
N VAL A 5 26.48 -26.45 -18.00
CA VAL A 5 27.53 -25.74 -17.25
C VAL A 5 27.78 -24.44 -18.02
N GLU A 6 28.17 -23.38 -17.31
CA GLU A 6 28.45 -22.00 -17.78
C GLU A 6 27.25 -21.03 -17.74
N ASN A 7 26.97 -20.51 -16.54
CA ASN A 7 26.68 -19.08 -16.41
C ASN A 7 26.86 -18.59 -14.95
N GLU A 8 28.10 -18.44 -14.50
CA GLU A 8 28.42 -17.60 -13.33
C GLU A 8 29.66 -16.75 -13.61
N GLU A 9 29.62 -15.97 -14.69
CA GLU A 9 30.48 -14.80 -14.83
C GLU A 9 29.64 -13.60 -15.25
N LYS A 10 29.90 -12.47 -14.58
CA LYS A 10 29.38 -11.12 -14.82
C LYS A 10 27.97 -10.83 -14.28
N LYS A 11 27.93 -10.54 -12.99
CA LYS A 11 26.98 -9.59 -12.42
C LYS A 11 27.69 -8.60 -11.50
N LEU A 12 28.64 -7.85 -12.06
CA LEU A 12 29.23 -6.66 -11.44
C LEU A 12 29.03 -5.48 -12.38
N GLU A 13 27.77 -5.11 -12.63
CA GLU A 13 27.44 -3.90 -13.36
C GLU A 13 26.56 -2.98 -12.50
N ASN A 14 27.04 -1.75 -12.35
CA ASN A 14 26.32 -0.55 -11.96
C ASN A 14 25.94 -0.34 -10.48
N GLN A 15 26.89 -0.49 -9.57
CA GLN A 15 26.91 0.46 -8.44
C GLN A 15 27.54 1.75 -8.94
N LYS A 16 26.75 2.83 -9.03
CA LYS A 16 27.26 4.20 -9.20
C LYS A 16 28.18 4.49 -8.02
N GLU A 17 29.49 4.32 -8.19
CA GLU A 17 30.48 4.66 -7.18
C GLU A 17 30.51 6.18 -7.03
N THR A 18 29.80 6.68 -6.03
CA THR A 18 29.94 8.06 -5.58
C THR A 18 31.38 8.27 -5.14
N ILE A 19 32.02 9.35 -5.59
CA ILE A 19 33.41 9.68 -5.24
C ILE A 19 33.58 9.62 -3.71
N SER A 20 34.45 8.71 -3.24
CA SER A 20 34.81 8.63 -1.82
C SER A 20 35.84 9.70 -1.47
N LEU A 21 35.68 10.33 -0.30
CA LEU A 21 36.65 11.28 0.24
C LEU A 21 37.76 10.61 1.07
N SER A 22 37.60 9.33 1.42
CA SER A 22 38.59 8.60 2.22
C SER A 22 39.69 7.96 1.36
N GLY A 23 39.33 7.54 0.14
CA GLY A 23 40.22 6.86 -0.79
C GLY A 23 40.91 7.81 -1.76
N CYS A 24 41.68 7.25 -2.69
CA CYS A 24 42.27 8.01 -3.80
C CYS A 24 41.19 8.65 -4.67
N PHE A 25 41.49 9.83 -5.22
CA PHE A 25 40.54 10.61 -6.00
C PHE A 25 40.59 10.24 -7.48
N PRO A 26 39.44 10.10 -8.17
CA PRO A 26 39.44 9.76 -9.59
C PRO A 26 40.27 10.75 -10.42
N LYS A 27 41.23 10.24 -11.18
CA LYS A 27 42.12 11.03 -12.03
C LYS A 27 41.31 11.86 -13.02
N GLU A 28 40.30 11.26 -13.66
CA GLU A 28 39.38 11.94 -14.58
C GLU A 28 38.72 13.18 -13.94
N TRP A 29 38.28 13.07 -12.69
CA TRP A 29 37.62 14.16 -11.98
C TRP A 29 38.58 15.31 -11.67
N VAL A 30 39.80 15.00 -11.20
CA VAL A 30 40.82 15.99 -10.87
C VAL A 30 41.40 16.64 -12.14
N SER A 31 41.55 15.89 -13.22
CA SER A 31 42.07 16.39 -14.51
C SER A 31 41.17 17.42 -15.18
N LEU A 32 39.90 17.56 -14.78
CA LEU A 32 39.00 18.59 -15.32
C LEU A 32 39.45 20.02 -15.02
N THR A 33 40.28 20.20 -13.98
CA THR A 33 40.60 21.52 -13.42
C THR A 33 42.09 21.75 -13.15
N ASN A 34 42.95 20.78 -13.47
CA ASN A 34 44.39 20.85 -13.24
C ASN A 34 45.18 20.38 -14.47
N GLU A 35 46.43 20.83 -14.58
CA GLU A 35 47.38 20.44 -15.63
C GLU A 35 47.79 18.97 -15.51
N SER A 36 47.95 18.26 -16.64
CA SER A 36 48.23 16.82 -16.68
C SER A 36 49.54 16.43 -15.99
N GLU A 37 50.60 17.21 -16.16
CA GLU A 37 51.93 16.96 -15.57
C GLU A 37 51.86 16.92 -14.02
N LYS A 38 51.14 17.87 -13.41
CA LYS A 38 50.94 17.91 -11.96
C LYS A 38 50.09 16.75 -11.46
N VAL A 39 49.11 16.32 -12.25
CA VAL A 39 48.22 15.21 -11.90
C VAL A 39 48.96 13.86 -11.97
N GLU A 40 49.83 13.69 -12.97
CA GLU A 40 50.58 12.45 -13.17
C GLU A 40 51.56 12.16 -12.02
N THR A 41 52.30 13.17 -11.57
CA THR A 41 53.25 13.03 -10.44
C THR A 41 52.58 12.71 -9.09
N LEU A 42 51.27 12.93 -8.96
CA LEU A 42 50.49 12.67 -7.75
C LEU A 42 49.67 11.37 -7.83
N THR A 43 49.96 10.52 -8.80
CA THR A 43 49.22 9.27 -9.03
C THR A 43 49.66 8.18 -8.05
N CYS A 44 48.68 7.52 -7.44
CA CYS A 44 48.86 6.33 -6.63
C CYS A 44 49.25 5.15 -7.52
N TYR A 45 50.39 4.55 -7.26
CA TYR A 45 50.92 3.38 -7.97
C TYR A 45 49.95 2.18 -7.97
N LEU A 46 49.19 1.98 -6.90
CA LEU A 46 48.33 0.80 -6.74
C LEU A 46 47.01 0.86 -7.54
N CYS A 47 46.40 2.04 -7.65
CA CYS A 47 45.06 2.19 -8.24
C CYS A 47 45.01 3.13 -9.44
N ASN A 48 46.14 3.75 -9.78
CA ASN A 48 46.28 4.73 -10.88
C ASN A 48 45.35 5.94 -10.77
N GLN A 49 44.87 6.22 -9.56
CA GLN A 49 44.08 7.42 -9.20
C GLN A 49 44.95 8.40 -8.40
N ILE A 50 44.47 9.60 -8.10
CA ILE A 50 45.26 10.59 -7.33
C ILE A 50 45.40 10.17 -5.87
N ALA A 51 46.63 10.08 -5.40
CA ALA A 51 46.97 9.55 -4.08
C ALA A 51 46.43 10.46 -2.97
N ASN A 52 45.33 10.05 -2.34
CA ASN A 52 44.83 10.71 -1.14
C ASN A 52 45.65 10.27 0.06
N ASN A 53 45.98 11.21 0.95
CA ASN A 53 46.86 10.98 2.09
C ASN A 53 48.17 10.27 1.70
N GLY A 54 48.80 10.72 0.61
CA GLY A 54 49.97 10.09 0.00
C GLY A 54 51.03 9.59 0.99
N MET A 55 51.49 8.37 0.73
CA MET A 55 52.54 7.63 1.41
C MET A 55 53.65 7.34 0.39
N GLU A 56 54.88 7.40 0.83
CA GLU A 56 56.06 7.06 0.04
C GLU A 56 56.62 5.74 0.55
N LEU A 57 56.91 4.82 -0.37
CA LEU A 57 57.60 3.58 -0.03
C LEU A 57 59.11 3.88 0.06
N CYS A 58 59.73 3.49 1.17
CA CYS A 58 61.09 3.88 1.53
C CYS A 58 61.98 2.66 1.88
N CYS A 59 61.66 1.47 1.39
CA CYS A 59 62.47 0.29 1.69
C CYS A 59 63.80 0.28 0.90
N ASP A 60 64.82 -0.33 1.52
CA ASP A 60 66.21 -0.36 1.04
C ASP A 60 66.33 -0.97 -0.37
N GLU A 61 65.42 -1.87 -0.73
CA GLU A 61 65.31 -2.47 -2.06
C GLU A 61 64.98 -1.45 -3.17
N HIS A 62 64.48 -0.26 -2.81
CA HIS A 62 64.14 0.83 -3.72
C HIS A 62 64.90 2.14 -3.46
N GLU A 63 65.94 2.14 -2.61
CA GLU A 63 66.70 3.35 -2.28
C GLU A 63 67.52 3.89 -3.48
N ASN A 64 67.78 3.05 -4.49
CA ASN A 64 68.63 3.36 -5.66
C ASN A 64 67.87 3.62 -6.97
N VAL A 65 66.54 3.71 -6.95
CA VAL A 65 65.76 4.07 -8.13
C VAL A 65 65.42 5.56 -8.03
N ASP A 66 65.74 6.36 -9.05
CA ASP A 66 65.34 7.79 -9.15
C ASP A 66 63.80 8.00 -9.11
N GLN A 67 63.03 6.92 -8.96
CA GLN A 67 61.59 6.88 -8.99
C GLN A 67 61.01 6.77 -7.57
N VAL A 68 60.31 7.82 -7.15
CA VAL A 68 59.53 7.84 -5.92
C VAL A 68 58.22 7.07 -6.12
N TYR A 69 58.01 6.00 -5.36
CA TYR A 69 56.76 5.23 -5.38
C TYR A 69 55.72 5.84 -4.44
N LEU A 70 54.81 6.62 -5.03
CA LEU A 70 53.71 7.23 -4.32
C LEU A 70 52.49 6.29 -4.26
N VAL A 71 51.96 6.09 -3.06
CA VAL A 71 50.77 5.25 -2.82
C VAL A 71 49.78 5.99 -1.93
N GLY A 72 48.48 5.86 -2.18
CA GLY A 72 47.46 6.36 -1.26
C GLY A 72 47.39 5.52 0.02
N GLU A 73 47.23 6.15 1.18
CA GLU A 73 47.27 5.48 2.48
C GLU A 73 46.23 4.34 2.59
N GLU A 74 44.98 4.58 2.18
CA GLU A 74 43.93 3.55 2.22
C GLU A 74 44.23 2.39 1.25
N CYS A 75 44.81 2.69 0.08
CA CYS A 75 45.23 1.66 -0.89
C CYS A 75 46.35 0.79 -0.31
N LEU A 76 47.37 1.41 0.29
CA LEU A 76 48.48 0.70 0.91
C LEU A 76 48.00 -0.19 2.07
N GLN A 77 47.16 0.35 2.96
CA GLN A 77 46.60 -0.42 4.08
C GLN A 77 45.76 -1.63 3.61
N LYS A 78 44.95 -1.46 2.56
CA LYS A 78 44.18 -2.58 1.98
C LYS A 78 45.10 -3.63 1.36
N TYR A 79 46.11 -3.17 0.63
CA TYR A 79 47.07 -4.04 -0.03
C TYR A 79 47.84 -4.90 0.98
N LEU A 80 48.43 -4.29 2.00
CA LEU A 80 49.23 -4.98 3.02
C LEU A 80 48.41 -6.05 3.75
N LYS A 81 47.14 -5.76 4.07
CA LYS A 81 46.23 -6.73 4.71
C LYS A 81 45.94 -7.95 3.83
N LEU A 82 45.89 -7.78 2.51
CA LEU A 82 45.58 -8.86 1.56
C LEU A 82 46.82 -9.67 1.16
N ASN A 83 48.01 -9.09 1.26
CA ASN A 83 49.26 -9.66 0.74
C ASN A 83 50.28 -9.96 1.85
N ASN A 84 49.82 -10.24 3.07
CA ASN A 84 50.67 -10.60 4.21
C ASN A 84 51.81 -9.59 4.45
N GLU A 85 51.48 -8.30 4.41
CA GLU A 85 52.41 -7.18 4.66
C GLU A 85 53.61 -7.08 3.68
N LYS A 86 53.53 -7.77 2.55
CA LYS A 86 54.55 -7.70 1.50
C LYS A 86 54.53 -6.37 0.75
N CYS A 87 55.70 -5.98 0.27
CA CYS A 87 55.88 -4.75 -0.51
C CYS A 87 55.08 -4.77 -1.83
N PRO A 88 54.35 -3.69 -2.17
CA PRO A 88 53.60 -3.62 -3.43
C PRO A 88 54.43 -3.67 -4.72
N ILE A 89 55.73 -3.40 -4.67
CA ILE A 89 56.59 -3.34 -5.86
C ILE A 89 57.15 -4.74 -6.18
N GLU A 90 58.00 -5.29 -5.31
CA GLU A 90 58.71 -6.56 -5.56
C GLU A 90 58.40 -7.69 -4.56
N GLN A 91 57.33 -7.56 -3.75
CA GLN A 91 56.87 -8.61 -2.83
C GLN A 91 57.89 -9.08 -1.78
N HIS A 92 58.92 -8.29 -1.49
CA HIS A 92 59.84 -8.57 -0.40
C HIS A 92 59.14 -8.40 0.96
N ASP A 93 59.70 -9.06 1.97
CA ASP A 93 59.23 -8.95 3.35
C ASP A 93 59.65 -7.60 3.92
N TYR A 94 58.81 -7.02 4.80
CA TYR A 94 59.05 -5.74 5.49
C TYR A 94 59.22 -4.53 4.56
N CYS A 95 58.09 -3.93 4.18
CA CYS A 95 58.07 -2.65 3.46
C CYS A 95 58.03 -1.47 4.43
N GLU A 96 59.07 -0.63 4.42
CA GLU A 96 59.03 0.66 5.10
C GLU A 96 58.29 1.70 4.25
N PHE A 97 57.47 2.51 4.90
CA PHE A 97 56.75 3.59 4.25
C PHE A 97 56.58 4.77 5.19
N SER A 98 56.58 5.98 4.62
CA SER A 98 56.48 7.23 5.38
C SER A 98 55.42 8.16 4.81
N GLN A 99 54.90 9.03 5.67
CA GLN A 99 53.94 10.04 5.23
C GLN A 99 54.65 11.14 4.45
N ASN A 100 54.37 11.25 3.14
CA ASN A 100 54.92 12.32 2.34
C ASN A 100 54.10 13.62 2.54
N ARG A 101 54.56 14.46 3.46
CA ARG A 101 53.88 15.73 3.81
C ARG A 101 53.77 16.70 2.64
N ILE A 102 54.75 16.69 1.73
CA ILE A 102 54.78 17.57 0.56
C ILE A 102 53.67 17.15 -0.41
N VAL A 103 53.60 15.87 -0.76
CA VAL A 103 52.57 15.32 -1.63
C VAL A 103 51.17 15.54 -1.05
N ARG A 104 50.98 15.27 0.25
CA ARG A 104 49.70 15.52 0.93
C ARG A 104 49.26 16.98 0.80
N LYS A 105 50.20 17.92 0.94
CA LYS A 105 49.94 19.35 0.73
C LYS A 105 49.61 19.66 -0.73
N LEU A 106 50.37 19.13 -1.69
CA LEU A 106 50.11 19.34 -3.12
C LEU A 106 48.71 18.84 -3.52
N VAL A 107 48.34 17.62 -3.11
CA VAL A 107 47.01 17.04 -3.35
C VAL A 107 45.92 17.90 -2.72
N SER A 108 46.12 18.36 -1.48
CA SER A 108 45.15 19.23 -0.77
C SER A 108 44.89 20.56 -1.48
N GLU A 109 45.84 21.04 -2.28
CA GLU A 109 45.76 22.31 -3.02
C GLU A 109 45.23 22.16 -4.45
N LEU A 110 45.06 20.92 -4.96
CA LEU A 110 44.46 20.68 -6.27
C LEU A 110 43.05 21.25 -6.33
N LEU A 111 42.73 21.89 -7.45
CA LEU A 111 41.39 22.41 -7.69
C LEU A 111 40.47 21.29 -8.17
N VAL A 112 39.24 21.25 -7.70
CA VAL A 112 38.22 20.29 -8.13
C VAL A 112 36.86 20.96 -8.21
N ILE A 113 35.99 20.41 -9.06
CA ILE A 113 34.55 20.71 -9.01
C ILE A 113 33.87 19.84 -7.95
N CYS A 114 32.65 20.16 -7.52
CA CYS A 114 31.93 19.31 -6.58
C CYS A 114 31.78 17.87 -7.14
N PRO A 115 32.09 16.82 -6.36
CA PRO A 115 31.95 15.44 -6.80
C PRO A 115 30.48 15.10 -7.11
N ARG A 116 29.52 15.69 -6.39
CA ARG A 116 28.09 15.51 -6.69
C ARG A 116 27.71 16.09 -8.07
N GLN A 117 28.37 17.16 -8.52
CA GLN A 117 28.19 17.68 -9.89
C GLN A 117 28.82 16.76 -10.93
N PHE A 118 30.00 16.22 -10.64
CA PHE A 118 30.70 15.30 -11.54
C PHE A 118 29.86 14.03 -11.80
N ASP A 119 29.32 13.43 -10.73
CA ASP A 119 28.47 12.25 -10.80
C ASP A 119 27.20 12.48 -11.63
N LEU A 120 26.58 13.68 -11.49
CA LEU A 120 25.41 14.06 -12.28
C LEU A 120 25.72 14.17 -13.78
N LYS A 121 26.84 14.81 -14.13
CA LYS A 121 27.27 14.96 -15.53
C LYS A 121 27.58 13.61 -16.18
N LYS A 122 28.21 12.69 -15.44
CA LYS A 122 28.51 11.32 -15.92
C LYS A 122 27.24 10.49 -16.15
N GLY A 123 26.17 10.76 -15.40
CA GLY A 123 24.88 10.10 -15.59
C GLY A 123 24.15 10.51 -16.86
N GLN A 124 24.20 11.79 -17.21
CA GLN A 124 23.49 12.34 -18.38
C GLN A 124 24.11 11.90 -19.72
N SER A 125 25.44 11.75 -19.79
CA SER A 125 26.13 11.32 -21.01
C SER A 125 25.84 9.88 -21.43
N ASN A 126 25.31 9.05 -20.52
CA ASN A 126 25.01 7.64 -20.79
C ASN A 126 23.55 7.41 -21.24
N GLU A 127 22.67 8.41 -21.10
CA GLU A 127 21.24 8.32 -21.46
C GLU A 127 20.93 8.94 -22.83
N GLU A 128 21.76 9.86 -23.34
CA GLU A 128 21.57 10.52 -24.66
C GLU A 128 21.71 9.59 -25.87
N THR A 129 22.17 8.34 -25.70
CA THR A 129 22.22 7.36 -26.80
C THR A 129 20.94 6.54 -26.97
N LYS A 130 19.90 6.72 -26.12
CA LYS A 130 18.67 5.92 -26.19
C LYS A 130 17.38 6.69 -25.88
N SER A 131 17.08 7.76 -26.60
CA SER A 131 15.67 8.15 -26.80
C SER A 131 15.56 9.25 -27.85
N ARG A 132 15.46 8.84 -29.10
CA ARG A 132 14.72 9.60 -30.10
C ARG A 132 13.43 8.83 -30.31
N GLU A 133 12.37 9.21 -29.59
CA GLU A 133 10.98 9.22 -30.04
C GLU A 133 10.03 9.53 -28.87
N GLU A 134 9.21 10.55 -29.12
CA GLU A 134 7.82 10.73 -28.68
C GLU A 134 7.51 11.17 -27.24
N ASP A 135 7.29 12.49 -27.13
CA ASP A 135 6.11 13.12 -26.54
C ASP A 135 5.38 12.34 -25.44
N ASN A 136 5.77 12.60 -24.18
CA ASN A 136 4.81 12.66 -23.09
C ASN A 136 5.26 13.72 -22.08
N GLU A 137 4.56 14.85 -22.14
CA GLU A 137 4.57 15.95 -21.21
C GLU A 137 3.96 15.51 -19.87
N LEU A 138 4.69 14.70 -19.10
CA LEU A 138 4.31 14.33 -17.74
C LEU A 138 5.52 14.45 -16.80
N ASN A 139 5.56 15.60 -16.14
CA ASN A 139 5.97 15.74 -14.74
C ASN A 139 7.45 15.50 -14.40
N SER A 140 8.36 16.20 -15.08
CA SER A 140 9.75 16.42 -14.61
C SER A 140 9.93 17.71 -13.79
N ASN A 141 8.82 18.30 -13.30
CA ASN A 141 8.84 19.47 -12.44
C ASN A 141 9.12 19.09 -10.97
N SER A 142 10.34 18.61 -10.65
CA SER A 142 10.91 18.78 -9.30
C SER A 142 12.38 18.34 -9.14
N ILE A 143 13.17 18.17 -10.21
CA ILE A 143 14.63 18.29 -10.03
C ILE A 143 14.92 19.78 -10.19
N SER A 144 14.60 20.51 -9.13
CA SER A 144 15.02 21.90 -8.97
C SER A 144 16.47 22.00 -9.43
N LYS A 145 16.75 22.99 -10.28
CA LYS A 145 18.06 23.50 -10.73
C LYS A 145 18.97 23.84 -9.54
N SER A 146 19.26 22.87 -8.68
CA SER A 146 20.21 22.97 -7.58
C SER A 146 21.59 22.83 -8.21
N ASN A 147 21.93 23.81 -9.04
CA ASN A 147 23.23 23.88 -9.64
C ASN A 147 24.19 24.26 -8.51
N CYS A 148 24.86 23.26 -7.94
CA CYS A 148 26.13 23.53 -7.28
C CYS A 148 27.08 24.07 -8.36
N ASP A 149 27.91 25.04 -8.01
CA ASP A 149 28.93 25.67 -8.85
C ASP A 149 30.31 25.66 -8.18
N PHE A 150 30.45 24.87 -7.11
CA PHE A 150 31.67 24.79 -6.33
C PHE A 150 32.84 24.37 -7.22
N LYS A 151 33.86 25.23 -7.23
CA LYS A 151 35.18 24.97 -7.77
C LYS A 151 36.19 25.49 -6.74
N GLY A 152 36.87 24.57 -6.05
CA GLY A 152 37.72 24.91 -4.91
C GLY A 152 38.79 23.86 -4.68
N LYS A 153 39.57 24.02 -3.61
CA LYS A 153 40.65 23.08 -3.27
C LYS A 153 40.09 21.81 -2.63
N ILE A 154 40.76 20.67 -2.82
CA ILE A 154 40.35 19.38 -2.23
C ILE A 154 40.15 19.49 -0.72
N LYS A 155 41.02 20.21 0.00
CA LYS A 155 40.89 20.37 1.46
C LYS A 155 39.60 21.07 1.91
N ASP A 156 39.03 21.92 1.08
CA ASP A 156 37.80 22.67 1.38
C ASP A 156 36.53 21.87 1.02
N LEU A 157 36.70 20.74 0.32
CA LEU A 157 35.61 19.96 -0.23
C LEU A 157 34.71 19.35 0.84
N LYS A 158 35.28 18.89 1.95
CA LYS A 158 34.51 18.31 3.05
C LYS A 158 33.53 19.34 3.63
N ASP A 159 34.03 20.55 3.90
CA ASP A 159 33.22 21.64 4.42
C ASP A 159 32.08 21.99 3.46
N HIS A 160 32.38 22.08 2.17
CA HIS A 160 31.37 22.28 1.14
C HIS A 160 30.28 21.18 1.15
N LEU A 161 30.68 19.91 1.15
CA LEU A 161 29.73 18.78 1.09
C LEU A 161 28.85 18.67 2.33
N ASP A 162 29.37 19.07 3.49
CA ASP A 162 28.67 19.01 4.77
C ASP A 162 27.76 20.22 5.00
N LYS A 163 28.13 21.42 4.53
CA LYS A 163 27.47 22.68 4.91
C LYS A 163 26.77 23.44 3.79
N SER A 164 27.25 23.34 2.55
CA SER A 164 26.86 24.28 1.48
C SER A 164 26.46 23.62 0.18
N CYS A 165 26.67 22.31 0.03
CA CYS A 165 26.33 21.60 -1.18
C CYS A 165 24.83 21.31 -1.25
N ASN A 166 24.13 22.06 -2.11
CA ASN A 166 22.69 21.92 -2.33
C ASN A 166 22.31 20.68 -3.17
N LEU A 167 23.29 19.92 -3.67
CA LEU A 167 23.05 18.66 -4.37
C LEU A 167 22.88 17.54 -3.35
N ILE A 168 21.75 16.83 -3.34
CA ILE A 168 21.50 15.73 -2.40
C ILE A 168 22.43 14.54 -2.72
N PRO A 169 23.07 13.88 -1.72
CA PRO A 169 23.80 12.64 -1.95
C PRO A 169 22.91 11.56 -2.57
N ILE A 170 23.34 10.95 -3.69
CA ILE A 170 22.57 9.92 -4.41
C ILE A 170 22.15 8.75 -3.48
N LYS A 171 22.95 8.44 -2.44
CA LYS A 171 22.63 7.41 -1.44
C LYS A 171 21.34 7.70 -0.63
N GLN A 172 21.01 8.96 -0.35
CA GLN A 172 19.79 9.29 0.40
C GLN A 172 18.53 9.05 -0.44
N VAL A 173 18.61 9.18 -1.77
CA VAL A 173 17.49 8.88 -2.67
C VAL A 173 17.18 7.38 -2.73
N ILE A 174 18.20 6.53 -2.62
CA ILE A 174 18.04 5.07 -2.64
C ILE A 174 17.44 4.56 -1.32
N SER A 175 17.90 5.07 -0.17
CA SER A 175 17.36 4.68 1.13
C SER A 175 15.87 5.02 1.28
N SER A 176 15.44 6.19 0.78
CA SER A 176 14.03 6.57 0.79
C SER A 176 13.17 5.70 -0.13
N LYS A 177 13.72 5.19 -1.25
CA LYS A 177 13.01 4.27 -2.15
C LYS A 177 12.73 2.91 -1.52
N ILE A 178 13.68 2.36 -0.74
CA ILE A 178 13.55 1.04 -0.11
C ILE A 178 12.49 1.06 1.01
N VAL A 179 12.48 2.10 1.85
CA VAL A 179 11.46 2.27 2.89
C VAL A 179 10.06 2.44 2.28
N MET A 180 9.97 3.07 1.10
CA MET A 180 8.71 3.23 0.38
C MET A 180 8.19 1.90 -0.20
N SER A 181 9.05 0.98 -0.64
CA SER A 181 8.61 -0.31 -1.18
C SER A 181 7.95 -1.22 -0.14
N GLU A 182 8.49 -1.29 1.08
CA GLU A 182 7.89 -2.08 2.17
C GLU A 182 6.51 -1.52 2.58
N SER A 183 6.40 -0.19 2.62
CA SER A 183 5.13 0.50 2.91
C SER A 183 4.08 0.23 1.84
N ILE A 184 4.48 0.19 0.55
CA ILE A 184 3.60 -0.12 -0.57
C ILE A 184 3.11 -1.57 -0.53
N GLU A 185 3.99 -2.53 -0.23
CA GLU A 185 3.59 -3.95 -0.10
C GLU A 185 2.59 -4.15 1.04
N THR A 186 2.82 -3.49 2.17
CA THR A 186 1.90 -3.50 3.32
C THR A 186 0.53 -2.93 2.94
N LEU A 187 0.50 -1.79 2.23
CA LEU A 187 -0.73 -1.20 1.71
C LEU A 187 -1.45 -2.12 0.72
N GLN A 188 -0.73 -2.77 -0.18
CA GLN A 188 -1.30 -3.72 -1.13
C GLN A 188 -1.95 -4.92 -0.44
N ASN A 189 -1.33 -5.45 0.62
CA ASN A 189 -1.89 -6.56 1.40
C ASN A 189 -3.16 -6.13 2.15
N MET A 190 -3.18 -4.93 2.74
CA MET A 190 -4.40 -4.39 3.38
C MET A 190 -5.54 -4.18 2.37
N ILE A 191 -5.22 -3.70 1.15
CA ILE A 191 -6.22 -3.54 0.08
C ILE A 191 -6.82 -4.89 -0.31
N LYS A 192 -6.01 -5.94 -0.46
CA LYS A 192 -6.50 -7.29 -0.77
C LYS A 192 -7.42 -7.84 0.33
N ASP A 193 -7.05 -7.64 1.60
CA ASP A 193 -7.86 -8.08 2.73
C ASP A 193 -9.21 -7.37 2.76
N LEU A 194 -9.22 -6.03 2.63
CA LEU A 194 -10.46 -5.24 2.54
C LEU A 194 -11.33 -5.67 1.36
N GLN A 195 -10.73 -5.99 0.21
CA GLN A 195 -11.47 -6.52 -0.94
C GLN A 195 -12.14 -7.86 -0.63
N SER A 196 -11.47 -8.76 0.10
CA SER A 196 -12.06 -10.03 0.56
C SER A 196 -13.24 -9.79 1.50
N GLN A 197 -13.06 -8.93 2.51
CA GLN A 197 -14.13 -8.60 3.47
C GLN A 197 -15.37 -7.99 2.79
N ILE A 198 -15.17 -7.15 1.76
CA ILE A 198 -16.26 -6.59 0.95
C ILE A 198 -17.00 -7.69 0.18
N GLN A 199 -16.30 -8.70 -0.34
CA GLN A 199 -16.93 -9.82 -1.05
C GLN A 199 -17.77 -10.68 -0.11
N ASP A 200 -17.25 -11.00 1.07
CA ASP A 200 -17.98 -11.76 2.10
C ASP A 200 -19.23 -11.02 2.57
N SER A 201 -19.10 -9.71 2.80
CA SER A 201 -20.24 -8.86 3.17
C SER A 201 -21.32 -8.83 2.08
N LYS A 202 -20.95 -8.81 0.80
CA LYS A 202 -21.91 -8.89 -0.32
C LYS A 202 -22.66 -10.22 -0.32
N LEU A 203 -21.98 -11.33 -0.05
CA LEU A 203 -22.62 -12.66 0.03
C LEU A 203 -23.62 -12.72 1.19
N GLN A 204 -23.27 -12.18 2.36
CA GLN A 204 -24.19 -12.10 3.50
C GLN A 204 -25.43 -11.25 3.18
N ILE A 205 -25.27 -10.11 2.50
CA ILE A 205 -26.41 -9.27 2.07
C ILE A 205 -27.34 -10.05 1.15
N ILE A 206 -26.80 -10.85 0.21
CA ILE A 206 -27.61 -11.67 -0.70
C ILE A 206 -28.40 -12.72 0.09
N GLU A 207 -27.77 -13.38 1.05
CA GLU A 207 -28.43 -14.41 1.88
C GLU A 207 -29.53 -13.81 2.77
N ASN A 208 -29.24 -12.68 3.42
CA ASN A 208 -30.22 -11.95 4.23
C ASN A 208 -31.43 -11.50 3.39
N LYS A 209 -31.21 -11.06 2.14
CA LYS A 209 -32.32 -10.72 1.22
C LYS A 209 -33.21 -11.93 0.92
N LYS A 210 -32.64 -13.12 0.74
CA LYS A 210 -33.43 -14.35 0.52
C LYS A 210 -34.25 -14.70 1.76
N GLN A 211 -33.66 -14.58 2.95
CA GLN A 211 -34.37 -14.84 4.21
C GLN A 211 -35.53 -13.87 4.43
N ILE A 212 -35.32 -12.56 4.19
CA ILE A 212 -36.38 -11.55 4.25
C ILE A 212 -37.53 -11.86 3.29
N LYS A 213 -37.21 -12.32 2.06
CA LYS A 213 -38.26 -12.69 1.09
C LYS A 213 -39.11 -13.86 1.60
N LYS A 214 -38.48 -14.90 2.16
CA LYS A 214 -39.19 -16.05 2.76
C LYS A 214 -40.06 -15.63 3.95
N MET A 215 -39.57 -14.74 4.81
CA MET A 215 -40.36 -14.22 5.95
C MET A 215 -41.61 -13.49 5.47
N LYS A 216 -41.49 -12.61 4.47
CA LYS A 216 -42.64 -11.90 3.88
C LYS A 216 -43.66 -12.84 3.25
N GLU A 217 -43.21 -13.88 2.56
CA GLU A 217 -44.11 -14.90 1.99
C GLU A 217 -44.88 -15.65 3.09
N ASN A 218 -44.24 -15.94 4.23
CA ASN A 218 -44.89 -16.56 5.38
C ASN A 218 -45.87 -15.61 6.08
N GLU A 219 -45.51 -14.34 6.28
CA GLU A 219 -46.41 -13.32 6.85
C GLU A 219 -47.67 -13.15 5.99
N ASN A 220 -47.53 -13.08 4.66
CA ASN A 220 -48.67 -12.98 3.77
C ASN A 220 -49.62 -14.18 3.90
N LYS A 221 -49.09 -15.41 4.00
CA LYS A 221 -49.91 -16.60 4.22
C LYS A 221 -50.66 -16.56 5.54
N GLN A 222 -50.02 -16.11 6.62
CA GLN A 222 -50.68 -15.96 7.93
C GLN A 222 -51.78 -14.90 7.88
N ILE A 223 -51.57 -13.79 7.16
CA ILE A 223 -52.60 -12.76 6.96
C ILE A 223 -53.80 -13.32 6.17
N GLU A 224 -53.55 -14.09 5.11
CA GLU A 224 -54.63 -14.75 4.34
C GLU A 224 -55.43 -15.71 5.23
N GLU A 225 -54.77 -16.52 6.05
CA GLU A 225 -55.43 -17.44 6.99
C GLU A 225 -56.27 -16.70 8.05
N LEU A 226 -55.73 -15.62 8.61
CA LEU A 226 -56.45 -14.75 9.55
C LEU A 226 -57.68 -14.10 8.90
N ASN A 227 -57.58 -13.67 7.64
CA ASN A 227 -58.69 -13.08 6.90
C ASN A 227 -59.81 -14.10 6.66
N VAL A 228 -59.47 -15.34 6.28
CA VAL A 228 -60.44 -16.44 6.12
C VAL A 228 -61.12 -16.73 7.46
N ASN A 229 -60.36 -16.85 8.54
CA ASN A 229 -60.91 -17.09 9.87
C ASN A 229 -61.83 -15.95 10.34
N SER A 230 -61.43 -14.70 10.10
CA SER A 230 -62.25 -13.51 10.40
C SER A 230 -63.60 -13.56 9.68
N PHE A 231 -63.59 -13.91 8.37
CA PHE A 231 -64.82 -14.08 7.59
C PHE A 231 -65.72 -15.19 8.14
N ILE A 232 -65.14 -16.34 8.51
CA ILE A 232 -65.88 -17.45 9.13
C ILE A 232 -66.52 -17.02 10.45
N PHE A 233 -65.79 -16.32 11.31
CA PHE A 233 -66.32 -15.79 12.57
C PHE A 233 -67.49 -14.82 12.34
N GLN A 234 -67.39 -13.94 11.34
CA GLN A 234 -68.46 -13.01 10.99
C GLN A 234 -69.71 -13.75 10.52
N MET A 235 -69.56 -14.81 9.72
CA MET A 235 -70.68 -15.67 9.29
C MET A 235 -71.34 -16.42 10.46
N ILE A 236 -70.55 -16.99 11.37
CA ILE A 236 -71.07 -17.66 12.57
C ILE A 236 -71.87 -16.67 13.43
N PHE A 237 -71.35 -15.46 13.64
CA PHE A 237 -72.03 -14.43 14.41
C PHE A 237 -73.38 -14.05 13.79
N TYR A 238 -73.42 -13.90 12.45
CA TYR A 238 -74.66 -13.64 11.72
C TYR A 238 -75.69 -14.76 11.89
N LEU A 239 -75.28 -16.03 11.79
CA LEU A 239 -76.15 -17.19 11.98
C LEU A 239 -76.70 -17.27 13.41
N ILE A 240 -75.89 -16.99 14.42
CA ILE A 240 -76.32 -16.93 15.83
C ILE A 240 -77.37 -15.83 16.02
N PHE A 241 -77.12 -14.64 15.47
CA PHE A 241 -78.05 -13.52 15.52
C PHE A 241 -79.40 -13.85 14.85
N TYR A 242 -79.35 -14.48 13.68
CA TYR A 242 -80.55 -14.90 12.96
C TYR A 242 -81.35 -15.96 13.74
N LYS A 243 -80.67 -16.96 14.32
CA LYS A 243 -81.28 -17.99 15.18
C LYS A 243 -81.96 -17.37 16.41
N PHE A 244 -81.34 -16.38 17.04
CA PHE A 244 -81.94 -15.64 18.16
C PHE A 244 -83.22 -14.90 17.74
N LYS A 245 -83.20 -14.25 16.56
CA LYS A 245 -84.36 -13.55 16.02
C LYS A 245 -85.52 -14.51 15.73
N ILE A 246 -85.25 -15.66 15.11
CA ILE A 246 -86.26 -16.72 14.88
C ILE A 246 -86.84 -17.21 16.21
N SER A 247 -86.01 -17.49 17.21
CA SER A 247 -86.47 -17.94 18.52
C SER A 247 -87.45 -16.95 19.17
N LYS A 248 -87.19 -15.64 19.02
CA LYS A 248 -88.08 -14.59 19.52
C LYS A 248 -89.42 -14.55 18.78
N VAL A 249 -89.43 -14.80 17.46
CA VAL A 249 -90.67 -14.89 16.67
C VAL A 249 -91.48 -16.12 17.08
N LEU A 250 -90.85 -17.29 17.18
CA LEU A 250 -91.52 -18.53 17.61
C LEU A 250 -92.18 -18.40 18.98
N LYS A 251 -91.55 -17.71 19.95
CA LYS A 251 -92.16 -17.43 21.25
C LYS A 251 -93.42 -16.56 21.14
N LYS A 252 -93.43 -15.59 20.23
CA LYS A 252 -94.62 -14.77 19.96
C LYS A 252 -95.72 -15.59 19.28
N ASP A 253 -95.36 -16.45 18.34
CA ASP A 253 -96.33 -17.35 17.69
C ASP A 253 -96.99 -18.29 18.70
N GLN A 254 -96.22 -18.83 19.65
CA GLN A 254 -96.77 -19.62 20.77
C GLN A 254 -97.75 -18.83 21.64
N GLN A 255 -97.45 -17.56 21.93
CA GLN A 255 -98.37 -16.69 22.67
C GLN A 255 -99.67 -16.41 21.88
N ILE A 256 -99.55 -16.18 20.56
CA ILE A 256 -100.71 -15.98 19.68
C ILE A 256 -101.58 -17.23 19.65
N ILE A 257 -100.99 -18.43 19.55
CA ILE A 257 -101.72 -19.70 19.61
C ILE A 257 -102.47 -19.84 20.94
N GLY A 258 -101.83 -19.54 22.07
CA GLY A 258 -102.47 -19.54 23.39
C GLY A 258 -103.70 -18.63 23.44
N LEU A 259 -103.53 -17.36 23.05
CA LEU A 259 -104.64 -16.40 22.99
C LEU A 259 -105.74 -16.82 22.02
N THR A 260 -105.38 -17.46 20.90
CA THR A 260 -106.36 -17.96 19.92
C THR A 260 -107.24 -19.05 20.52
N ASN A 261 -106.65 -19.96 21.31
CA ASN A 261 -107.39 -21.00 22.03
C ASN A 261 -108.32 -20.39 23.08
N ASP A 262 -107.85 -19.43 23.87
CA ASP A 262 -108.66 -18.72 24.87
C ASP A 262 -109.87 -18.02 24.23
N ILE A 263 -109.66 -17.34 23.09
CA ILE A 263 -110.74 -16.69 22.32
C ILE A 263 -111.76 -17.72 21.82
N GLN A 264 -111.31 -18.88 21.33
CA GLN A 264 -112.21 -19.95 20.88
C GLN A 264 -113.04 -20.51 22.04
N GLN A 265 -112.44 -20.69 23.21
CA GLN A 265 -113.16 -21.14 24.41
C GLN A 265 -114.24 -20.15 24.83
N LEU A 266 -113.89 -18.85 24.96
CA LEU A 266 -114.85 -17.79 25.29
C LEU A 266 -116.00 -17.72 24.27
N LYS A 267 -115.71 -17.94 22.99
CA LYS A 267 -116.73 -17.99 21.93
C LYS A 267 -117.72 -19.14 22.13
N THR A 268 -117.25 -20.31 22.56
CA THR A 268 -118.10 -21.46 22.89
C THR A 268 -118.96 -21.17 24.12
N GLU A 269 -118.37 -20.67 25.20
CA GLU A 269 -119.09 -20.31 26.43
C GLU A 269 -120.18 -19.24 26.17
N MET A 270 -119.88 -18.25 25.34
CA MET A 270 -120.86 -17.25 24.90
C MET A 270 -122.04 -17.87 24.12
N ASN A 271 -121.78 -18.87 23.28
CA ASN A 271 -122.82 -19.54 22.51
C ASN A 271 -123.73 -20.38 23.43
N ASP A 272 -123.15 -21.07 24.41
CA ASP A 272 -123.90 -21.84 25.42
C ASP A 272 -124.81 -20.93 26.25
N LEU A 273 -124.31 -19.78 26.70
CA LEU A 273 -125.10 -18.79 27.43
C LEU A 273 -126.26 -18.24 26.59
N LYS A 274 -126.03 -17.95 25.30
CA LYS A 274 -127.10 -17.54 24.38
C LYS A 274 -128.16 -18.63 24.22
N GLN A 275 -127.76 -19.89 24.12
CA GLN A 275 -128.70 -21.01 24.04
C GLN A 275 -129.55 -21.12 25.31
N GLN A 276 -128.94 -21.08 26.50
CA GLN A 276 -129.66 -21.08 27.78
C GLN A 276 -130.64 -19.91 27.91
N GLN A 277 -130.27 -18.73 27.39
CA GLN A 277 -131.16 -17.56 27.39
C GLN A 277 -132.36 -17.76 26.48
N ASN A 278 -132.16 -18.33 25.29
CA ASN A 278 -133.26 -18.66 24.36
C ASN A 278 -134.22 -19.70 24.95
N GLU A 279 -133.70 -20.73 25.64
CA GLU A 279 -134.53 -21.72 26.32
C GLU A 279 -135.42 -21.10 27.42
N LYS A 280 -134.90 -20.12 28.18
CA LYS A 280 -135.68 -19.38 29.18
C LYS A 280 -136.78 -18.48 28.60
N LEU A 281 -136.68 -18.07 27.34
CA LEU A 281 -137.66 -17.22 26.65
C LEU A 281 -138.81 -18.01 26.01
N THR A 282 -138.73 -19.34 26.00
CA THR A 282 -139.71 -20.22 25.33
C THR A 282 -140.67 -20.92 26.31
N ILE A 283 -140.62 -20.55 27.60
CA ILE A 283 -141.56 -20.96 28.66
C ILE A 283 -142.43 -19.75 29.01
#